data_AF-A0ABD3CH34-F1
#
_entry.id   AF-A0ABD3CH34-F1
#
_cell.length_a   1.000
_cell.length_b   1.000
_cell.length_c   1.000
_cell.angle_alpha   90.00
_cell.angle_beta   90.00
_cell.angle_gamma   90.00
#
_symmetry.space_group_name_H-M   'P 1'
#
loop_
_entity.id
_entity.type
_entity.pdbx_description
1 polymer ?
#
loop_
_entity_poly.entity_id
_entity_poly.type
_entity_poly.pdbx_seq_one_letter_code
_entity_poly.pdbx_strand_id
1 'polypeptide(L)'
;MESLSSSTSLSRYNQSFSELNPKSRRYIFRNPSRVVPNFVKLHQDPLKTKYLPPRLCVASANGDGFRKSHKGVVEGDGVIIVDHGSRRKESNLMLNEFVVMFKEKTKYPIVEPAHMELAEPSIKDAFDSCVQQGAKRVIVSPFFLFPGRHWNQDIPSLTTEAAKDHPGITYLVTAPLGLHEKLVDVVNERISYCLSHVAGEEDECSVCAGTGKCRLYN
;
A
#
# COMPACT_ATOMS: atom_id res chain seq x y z
N MET A 1 6.07 64.56 -11.07
CA MET A 1 5.88 63.13 -10.75
C MET A 1 5.23 62.49 -11.95
N GLU A 2 5.90 61.50 -12.50
CA GLU A 2 5.91 61.09 -13.90
C GLU A 2 4.57 60.56 -14.44
N SER A 3 4.26 60.96 -15.66
CA SER A 3 3.25 60.35 -16.53
C SER A 3 3.97 59.61 -17.65
N LEU A 4 3.82 58.28 -17.70
CA LEU A 4 4.39 57.45 -18.77
C LEU A 4 3.36 57.22 -19.87
N SER A 5 3.83 57.46 -21.09
CA SER A 5 3.13 57.47 -22.36
C SER A 5 3.06 56.07 -23.00
N SER A 6 2.01 55.88 -23.80
CA SER A 6 1.88 54.78 -24.75
C SER A 6 2.66 55.07 -26.04
N SER A 7 3.32 54.07 -26.63
CA SER A 7 3.18 53.74 -28.07
C SER A 7 4.04 52.54 -28.51
N THR A 8 3.42 51.75 -29.37
CA THR A 8 3.88 50.64 -30.23
C THR A 8 5.12 50.92 -31.09
N SER A 9 5.94 49.90 -31.36
CA SER A 9 6.25 49.47 -32.75
C SER A 9 7.03 48.14 -32.83
N LEU A 10 6.79 47.45 -33.95
CA LEU A 10 7.28 46.14 -34.36
C LEU A 10 8.69 46.16 -34.98
N SER A 11 9.25 44.95 -35.05
CA SER A 11 10.20 44.43 -36.06
C SER A 11 11.70 44.52 -35.75
N ARG A 12 12.33 43.35 -35.64
CA ARG A 12 13.31 42.78 -36.60
C ARG A 12 14.17 41.74 -35.88
N TYR A 13 13.99 40.46 -36.20
CA TYR A 13 15.05 39.71 -36.87
C TYR A 13 14.48 38.43 -37.48
N ASN A 14 14.37 38.45 -38.81
CA ASN A 14 14.25 37.26 -39.63
C ASN A 14 15.62 36.58 -39.68
N GLN A 15 15.67 35.27 -39.44
CA GLN A 15 16.51 34.42 -40.28
C GLN A 15 15.80 33.09 -40.53
N SER A 16 15.42 32.92 -41.79
CA SER A 16 14.78 31.79 -42.45
C SER A 16 15.74 30.61 -42.67
N PHE A 17 15.20 29.40 -42.77
CA PHE A 17 15.37 28.38 -43.83
C PHE A 17 14.84 27.06 -43.24
N SER A 18 13.61 26.61 -43.53
CA SER A 18 13.09 25.98 -44.75
C SER A 18 12.77 24.51 -44.48
N GLU A 19 11.48 24.20 -44.52
CA GLU A 19 10.80 22.95 -44.86
C GLU A 19 11.65 21.71 -45.18
N LEU A 20 11.36 20.56 -44.53
CA LEU A 20 11.25 19.26 -45.19
C LEU A 20 10.25 18.31 -44.48
N ASN A 21 9.47 17.65 -45.33
CA ASN A 21 8.25 16.83 -45.21
C ASN A 21 8.40 15.50 -44.41
N PRO A 22 7.33 14.88 -43.86
CA PRO A 22 7.38 13.66 -43.05
C PRO A 22 7.22 12.39 -43.90
N LYS A 23 8.20 11.46 -43.83
CA LYS A 23 8.01 10.08 -44.28
C LYS A 23 8.76 9.07 -43.40
N SER A 24 7.97 8.24 -42.72
CA SER A 24 8.19 6.82 -42.43
C SER A 24 9.62 6.38 -42.04
N ARG A 25 9.85 6.11 -40.74
CA ARG A 25 10.76 5.04 -40.33
C ARG A 25 10.21 4.26 -39.14
N ARG A 26 9.78 3.03 -39.41
CA ARG A 26 9.67 1.96 -38.40
C ARG A 26 11.07 1.72 -37.83
N TYR A 27 11.27 1.96 -36.54
CA TYR A 27 12.47 1.48 -35.86
C TYR A 27 12.13 0.17 -35.14
N ILE A 28 12.58 -0.92 -35.75
CA ILE A 28 12.70 -2.24 -35.13
C ILE A 28 13.92 -2.16 -34.22
N PHE A 29 13.72 -2.17 -32.89
CA PHE A 29 14.83 -2.36 -31.97
C PHE A 29 15.04 -3.87 -31.72
N ARG A 30 16.10 -4.38 -32.36
CA ARG A 30 16.72 -5.67 -32.05
C ARG A 30 17.47 -5.56 -30.72
N ASN A 31 17.30 -6.57 -29.88
CA ASN A 31 17.91 -6.75 -28.56
C ASN A 31 19.42 -7.06 -28.69
N PRO A 32 20.35 -6.27 -28.12
CA PRO A 32 21.74 -6.67 -27.97
C PRO A 32 22.07 -7.05 -26.53
N SER A 33 22.71 -8.20 -26.44
CA SER A 33 23.28 -8.90 -25.30
C SER A 33 23.98 -8.02 -24.25
N ARG A 34 23.69 -8.35 -22.99
CA ARG A 34 24.50 -8.26 -21.76
C ARG A 34 25.87 -7.57 -21.87
N VAL A 35 25.97 -6.39 -21.29
CA VAL A 35 27.21 -5.88 -20.68
C VAL A 35 26.82 -5.14 -19.39
N VAL A 36 27.25 -5.65 -18.23
CA VAL A 36 27.13 -4.98 -16.92
C VAL A 36 28.46 -4.29 -16.61
N PRO A 37 28.50 -2.95 -16.41
CA PRO A 37 29.70 -2.27 -15.97
C PRO A 37 30.02 -2.56 -14.49
N ASN A 38 31.31 -2.60 -14.19
CA ASN A 38 31.89 -2.91 -12.89
C ASN A 38 32.20 -1.60 -12.12
N PHE A 39 32.21 -1.70 -10.78
CA PHE A 39 32.65 -0.73 -9.74
C PHE A 39 31.63 0.25 -9.13
N VAL A 40 31.21 -0.08 -7.90
CA VAL A 40 31.62 0.66 -6.69
C VAL A 40 31.97 -0.37 -5.61
N LYS A 41 33.23 -0.38 -5.12
CA LYS A 41 33.62 -1.17 -3.93
C LYS A 41 33.03 -0.49 -2.69
N LEU A 42 31.97 -1.07 -2.13
CA LEU A 42 31.50 -0.69 -0.79
C LEU A 42 32.45 -1.28 0.25
N HIS A 43 33.01 -0.40 1.08
CA HIS A 43 33.74 -0.77 2.29
C HIS A 43 32.86 -1.66 3.18
N GLN A 44 33.46 -2.75 3.67
CA GLN A 44 32.80 -3.68 4.60
C GLN A 44 32.64 -3.01 5.96
N ASP A 45 31.39 -2.81 6.38
CA ASP A 45 31.02 -2.49 7.77
C ASP A 45 30.08 -3.61 8.26
N PRO A 46 30.39 -4.33 9.37
CA PRO A 46 29.73 -5.58 9.70
C PRO A 46 28.48 -5.35 10.57
N LEU A 47 27.36 -5.03 9.93
CA LEU A 47 26.03 -5.16 10.56
C LEU A 47 25.22 -6.27 9.87
N LYS A 48 25.30 -7.47 10.45
CA LYS A 48 24.41 -8.60 10.17
C LYS A 48 22.97 -8.24 10.56
N THR A 49 22.08 -8.03 9.58
CA THR A 49 20.63 -7.99 9.83
C THR A 49 19.84 -8.77 8.78
N LYS A 50 19.63 -10.05 9.09
CA LYS A 50 18.37 -10.84 9.09
C LYS A 50 17.32 -10.73 7.97
N TYR A 51 17.56 -10.09 6.83
CA TYR A 51 16.67 -10.26 5.68
C TYR A 51 17.08 -11.53 4.90
N LEU A 52 16.48 -12.67 5.24
CA LEU A 52 16.49 -13.81 4.32
C LEU A 52 15.69 -13.41 3.08
N PRO A 53 16.18 -13.71 1.86
CA PRO A 53 15.42 -13.44 0.66
C PRO A 53 14.14 -14.30 0.68
N PRO A 54 12.97 -13.76 0.32
CA PRO A 54 11.80 -14.59 0.12
C PRO A 54 12.13 -15.59 -0.98
N ARG A 55 11.85 -16.88 -0.75
CA ARG A 55 11.92 -17.90 -1.80
C ARG A 55 11.09 -17.41 -2.99
N LEU A 56 11.76 -17.28 -4.13
CA LEU A 56 11.18 -16.91 -5.42
C LEU A 56 10.00 -17.85 -5.71
N CYS A 57 8.78 -17.40 -5.44
CA CYS A 57 7.57 -18.11 -5.81
C CYS A 57 7.26 -17.73 -7.26
N VAL A 58 7.93 -18.39 -8.21
CA VAL A 58 7.50 -18.32 -9.60
C VAL A 58 6.12 -19.00 -9.67
N ALA A 59 5.06 -18.21 -9.79
CA ALA A 59 3.74 -18.68 -10.17
C ALA A 59 3.21 -17.80 -11.30
N SER A 60 2.95 -18.47 -12.43
CA SER A 60 2.48 -17.92 -13.69
C SER A 60 1.24 -17.03 -13.54
N ALA A 61 1.20 -15.97 -14.35
CA ALA A 61 0.01 -15.15 -14.58
C ALA A 61 -1.18 -16.05 -14.96
N ASN A 62 -2.15 -16.14 -14.05
CA ASN A 62 -3.58 -16.36 -14.30
C ASN A 62 -4.28 -16.12 -12.97
N GLY A 63 -5.25 -15.22 -12.96
CA GLY A 63 -5.95 -14.76 -11.78
C GLY A 63 -6.73 -15.87 -11.08
N ASP A 64 -6.10 -16.52 -10.10
CA ASP A 64 -6.80 -16.95 -8.89
C ASP A 64 -6.04 -16.43 -7.66
N GLY A 65 -6.68 -15.51 -6.95
CA GLY A 65 -6.20 -15.06 -5.66
C GLY A 65 -6.48 -16.18 -4.66
N PHE A 66 -5.44 -16.60 -3.93
CA PHE A 66 -5.56 -17.47 -2.75
C PHE A 66 -5.80 -18.97 -3.03
N ARG A 67 -4.96 -19.63 -3.84
CA ARG A 67 -4.82 -21.10 -3.79
C ARG A 67 -3.49 -21.58 -3.23
N LYS A 68 -3.40 -21.58 -1.90
CA LYS A 68 -2.79 -22.68 -1.14
C LYS A 68 -3.63 -22.94 0.10
N SER A 69 -4.05 -24.20 0.28
CA SER A 69 -4.80 -24.71 1.43
C SER A 69 -4.20 -24.20 2.75
N HIS A 70 -4.93 -23.35 3.47
CA HIS A 70 -4.58 -22.95 4.83
C HIS A 70 -4.82 -24.13 5.77
N LYS A 71 -3.78 -24.92 6.03
CA LYS A 71 -3.75 -25.68 7.28
C LYS A 71 -3.58 -24.68 8.42
N GLY A 72 -4.68 -24.25 9.05
CA GLY A 72 -4.55 -23.45 10.28
C GLY A 72 -5.74 -22.63 10.73
N VAL A 73 -6.67 -22.24 9.84
CA VAL A 73 -7.86 -21.47 10.24
C VAL A 73 -8.89 -22.43 10.83
N VAL A 74 -9.35 -22.16 12.05
CA VAL A 74 -10.36 -22.96 12.77
C VAL A 74 -11.55 -22.09 13.14
N GLU A 75 -12.72 -22.71 13.40
CA GLU A 75 -13.96 -21.99 13.72
C GLU A 75 -13.86 -21.06 14.94
N GLY A 76 -12.93 -21.33 15.87
CA GLY A 76 -12.67 -20.51 17.04
C GLY A 76 -11.67 -19.36 16.85
N ASP A 77 -11.31 -19.01 15.61
CA ASP A 77 -10.40 -17.90 15.34
C ASP A 77 -11.13 -16.56 15.24
N GLY A 78 -10.71 -15.59 16.04
CA GLY A 78 -11.00 -14.17 15.86
C GLY A 78 -9.80 -13.45 15.25
N VAL A 79 -10.04 -12.59 14.26
CA VAL A 79 -9.01 -11.75 13.64
C VAL A 79 -9.23 -10.30 14.03
N ILE A 80 -8.20 -9.63 14.51
CA ILE A 80 -8.19 -8.18 14.71
C ILE A 80 -7.29 -7.57 13.66
N ILE A 81 -7.81 -6.65 12.85
CA ILE A 81 -7.01 -5.89 11.87
C ILE A 81 -6.72 -4.53 12.48
N VAL A 82 -5.43 -4.24 12.70
CA VAL A 82 -4.99 -3.08 13.49
C VAL A 82 -4.29 -2.05 12.61
N ASP A 83 -4.71 -0.79 12.64
CA ASP A 83 -3.91 0.34 12.12
C ASP A 83 -3.51 1.32 13.25
N HIS A 84 -2.96 2.49 12.90
CA HIS A 84 -2.60 3.51 13.91
C HIS A 84 -3.83 4.20 14.52
N GLY A 85 -4.94 4.22 13.79
CA GLY A 85 -6.02 5.17 13.94
C GLY A 85 -5.68 6.51 13.29
N SER A 86 -6.69 7.35 13.17
CA SER A 86 -6.59 8.70 12.65
C SER A 86 -7.51 9.63 13.41
N ARG A 87 -7.12 10.89 13.55
CA ARG A 87 -8.01 11.96 14.03
C ARG A 87 -9.13 12.26 13.04
N ARG A 88 -8.97 11.86 11.78
CA ARG A 88 -10.00 12.00 10.74
C ARG A 88 -10.90 10.78 10.77
N LYS A 89 -12.18 10.98 11.09
CA LYS A 89 -13.16 9.89 11.20
C LYS A 89 -13.28 9.09 9.90
N GLU A 90 -13.21 9.75 8.75
CA GLU A 90 -13.31 9.13 7.43
C GLU A 90 -12.16 8.12 7.20
N SER A 91 -10.97 8.41 7.74
CA SER A 91 -9.84 7.47 7.65
C SER A 91 -10.09 6.19 8.44
N ASN A 92 -10.69 6.29 9.62
CA ASN A 92 -11.01 5.12 10.45
C ASN A 92 -12.11 4.26 9.80
N LEU A 93 -13.08 4.90 9.12
CA LEU A 93 -14.13 4.18 8.39
C LEU A 93 -13.57 3.30 7.26
N MET A 94 -12.47 3.70 6.61
CA MET A 94 -11.84 2.86 5.59
C MET A 94 -11.31 1.54 6.15
N LEU A 95 -10.86 1.50 7.41
CA LEU A 95 -10.46 0.24 8.06
C LEU A 95 -11.68 -0.66 8.29
N ASN A 96 -12.82 -0.09 8.68
CA ASN A 96 -14.06 -0.84 8.85
C ASN A 96 -14.53 -1.45 7.53
N GLU A 97 -14.50 -0.67 6.44
CA GLU A 97 -14.80 -1.17 5.09
C GLU A 97 -13.84 -2.29 4.69
N PHE A 98 -12.54 -2.14 4.99
CA PHE A 98 -11.56 -3.19 4.73
C PHE A 98 -11.84 -4.47 5.52
N VAL A 99 -12.22 -4.37 6.79
CA VAL A 99 -12.59 -5.52 7.63
C VAL A 99 -13.80 -6.26 7.05
N VAL A 100 -14.82 -5.54 6.57
CA VAL A 100 -15.98 -6.14 5.89
C VAL A 100 -15.53 -6.88 4.64
N MET A 101 -14.75 -6.24 3.76
CA MET A 101 -14.22 -6.88 2.55
C MET A 101 -13.35 -8.10 2.87
N PHE A 102 -12.54 -8.03 3.92
CA PHE A 102 -11.68 -9.12 4.36
C PHE A 102 -12.53 -10.30 4.87
N LYS A 103 -13.55 -10.04 5.67
CA LYS A 103 -14.48 -11.05 6.17
C LYS A 103 -15.21 -11.75 5.03
N GLU A 104 -15.73 -11.00 4.06
CA GLU A 104 -16.44 -11.54 2.89
C GLU A 104 -15.53 -12.38 1.98
N LYS A 105 -14.26 -12.01 1.84
CA LYS A 105 -13.30 -12.71 0.96
C LYS A 105 -12.58 -13.88 1.63
N THR A 106 -12.71 -14.05 2.94
CA THR A 106 -11.99 -15.07 3.70
C THR A 106 -12.95 -16.02 4.43
N LYS A 107 -12.40 -16.95 5.22
CA LYS A 107 -13.18 -17.92 5.99
C LYS A 107 -13.19 -17.63 7.50
N TYR A 108 -12.68 -16.46 7.92
CA TYR A 108 -12.66 -16.09 9.33
C TYR A 108 -14.07 -15.65 9.77
N PRO A 109 -14.69 -16.33 10.76
CA PRO A 109 -16.05 -16.01 11.17
C PRO A 109 -16.13 -14.69 11.98
N ILE A 110 -15.06 -14.38 12.71
CA ILE A 110 -14.95 -13.21 13.59
C ILE A 110 -13.78 -12.35 13.07
N VAL A 111 -14.09 -11.11 12.68
CA VAL A 111 -13.10 -10.15 12.19
C VAL A 111 -13.49 -8.77 12.72
N GLU A 112 -12.60 -8.15 13.50
CA GLU A 112 -12.82 -6.86 14.16
C GLU A 112 -11.75 -5.85 13.71
N PRO A 113 -12.11 -4.57 13.51
CA PRO A 113 -11.14 -3.49 13.38
C PRO A 113 -10.58 -3.12 14.76
N ALA A 114 -9.36 -2.59 14.80
CA ALA A 114 -8.84 -1.87 15.95
C ALA A 114 -7.87 -0.77 15.55
N HIS A 115 -7.74 0.22 16.41
CA HIS A 115 -6.83 1.33 16.27
C HIS A 115 -5.86 1.35 17.45
N MET A 116 -4.60 1.62 17.18
CA MET A 116 -3.56 1.52 18.20
C MET A 116 -3.56 2.71 19.18
N GLU A 117 -3.80 3.94 18.71
CA GLU A 117 -3.61 5.12 19.58
C GLU A 117 -4.56 6.31 19.31
N LEU A 118 -5.06 6.50 18.08
CA LEU A 118 -5.74 7.75 17.70
C LEU A 118 -7.27 7.67 17.60
N ALA A 119 -7.83 6.47 17.72
CA ALA A 119 -9.25 6.22 17.49
C ALA A 119 -9.73 4.99 18.26
N GLU A 120 -11.04 4.80 18.27
CA GLU A 120 -11.70 3.62 18.83
C GLU A 120 -12.36 2.81 17.70
N PRO A 121 -12.46 1.48 17.82
CA PRO A 121 -12.13 0.66 19.00
C PRO A 121 -10.64 0.42 19.21
N SER A 122 -10.20 0.31 20.47
CA SER A 122 -8.84 -0.05 20.82
C SER A 122 -8.57 -1.55 20.57
N ILE A 123 -7.29 -1.96 20.61
CA ILE A 123 -6.92 -3.38 20.54
C ILE A 123 -7.61 -4.18 21.66
N LYS A 124 -7.78 -3.58 22.84
CA LYS A 124 -8.45 -4.22 23.96
C LYS A 124 -9.94 -4.46 23.66
N ASP A 125 -10.64 -3.44 23.17
CA ASP A 125 -12.07 -3.55 22.86
C ASP A 125 -12.34 -4.58 21.77
N ALA A 126 -11.50 -4.61 20.73
CA ALA A 126 -11.60 -5.61 19.66
C ALA A 126 -11.27 -7.03 20.16
N PHE A 127 -10.33 -7.17 21.10
CA PHE A 127 -10.02 -8.46 21.73
C PHE A 127 -11.20 -8.95 22.56
N ASP A 128 -11.77 -8.09 23.40
CA ASP A 128 -12.95 -8.38 24.21
C ASP A 128 -14.13 -8.78 23.31
N SER A 129 -14.36 -8.05 22.21
CA SER A 129 -15.37 -8.37 21.19
C SER A 129 -15.17 -9.75 20.56
N CYS A 130 -13.93 -10.08 20.16
CA CYS A 130 -13.61 -11.40 19.60
C CYS A 130 -13.95 -12.53 20.59
N VAL A 131 -13.60 -12.36 21.87
CA VAL A 131 -13.86 -13.37 22.90
C VAL A 131 -15.35 -13.51 23.20
N GLN A 132 -16.09 -12.40 23.26
CA GLN A 132 -17.55 -12.40 23.43
C GLN A 132 -18.27 -13.13 22.28
N GLN A 133 -17.74 -13.03 21.06
CA GLN A 133 -18.25 -13.75 19.88
C GLN A 133 -17.84 -15.24 19.87
N GLY A 134 -17.06 -15.71 20.85
CA GLY A 134 -16.73 -17.11 21.02
C GLY A 134 -15.33 -17.51 20.56
N ALA A 135 -14.46 -16.56 20.20
CA ALA A 135 -13.09 -16.86 19.82
C ALA A 135 -12.35 -17.62 20.95
N LYS A 136 -11.57 -18.62 20.57
CA LYS A 136 -10.64 -19.38 21.43
C LYS A 136 -9.18 -19.05 21.12
N ARG A 137 -8.95 -18.44 19.96
CA ARG A 137 -7.67 -17.87 19.55
C ARG A 137 -7.90 -16.52 18.87
N VAL A 138 -7.10 -15.53 19.24
CA VAL A 138 -7.14 -14.18 18.65
C VAL A 138 -5.89 -13.92 17.82
N ILE A 139 -6.06 -13.53 16.56
CA ILE A 139 -5.00 -13.25 15.60
C ILE A 139 -4.99 -11.74 15.36
N VAL A 140 -3.98 -11.06 15.89
CA VAL A 140 -3.81 -9.61 15.75
C VAL A 140 -2.90 -9.34 14.55
N SER A 141 -3.46 -8.75 13.50
CA SER A 141 -2.82 -8.52 12.21
C SER A 141 -2.60 -7.02 11.97
N PRO A 142 -1.35 -6.52 12.05
CA PRO A 142 -1.06 -5.13 11.74
C PRO A 142 -1.28 -4.83 10.25
N PHE A 143 -2.08 -3.81 9.95
CA PHE A 143 -2.34 -3.28 8.61
C PHE A 143 -1.31 -2.21 8.23
N PHE A 144 -0.03 -2.58 8.32
CA PHE A 144 1.11 -1.71 8.02
C PHE A 144 1.90 -2.21 6.83
N LEU A 145 2.47 -1.30 6.03
CA LEU A 145 3.30 -1.66 4.87
C LEU A 145 4.67 -2.20 5.28
N PHE A 146 5.25 -1.72 6.37
CA PHE A 146 6.61 -2.06 6.76
C PHE A 146 6.73 -2.43 8.25
N PRO A 147 7.68 -3.33 8.61
CA PRO A 147 8.01 -3.57 10.00
C PRO A 147 8.62 -2.31 10.64
N GLY A 148 8.31 -2.07 11.91
CA GLY A 148 8.76 -0.90 12.65
C GLY A 148 8.54 -1.05 14.17
N ARG A 149 8.74 0.02 14.94
CA ARG A 149 8.57 0.00 16.41
C ARG A 149 7.19 -0.56 16.81
N HIS A 150 6.13 -0.06 16.16
CA HIS A 150 4.76 -0.43 16.46
C HIS A 150 4.47 -1.93 16.35
N TRP A 151 5.01 -2.57 15.31
CA TRP A 151 4.91 -4.01 15.16
C TRP A 151 5.80 -4.77 16.15
N ASN A 152 7.02 -4.30 16.41
CA ASN A 152 7.98 -5.01 17.26
C ASN A 152 7.67 -4.92 18.76
N GLN A 153 6.99 -3.86 19.21
CA GLN A 153 6.87 -3.52 20.63
C GLN A 153 5.43 -3.19 21.02
N ASP A 154 4.83 -2.20 20.37
CA ASP A 154 3.57 -1.61 20.86
C ASP A 154 2.38 -2.57 20.71
N ILE A 155 2.14 -3.13 19.51
CA ILE A 155 1.03 -4.08 19.28
C ILE A 155 1.19 -5.34 20.16
N PRO A 156 2.36 -6.00 20.24
CA PRO A 156 2.56 -7.10 21.17
C PRO A 156 2.26 -6.74 22.63
N SER A 157 2.71 -5.57 23.09
CA SER A 157 2.47 -5.11 24.46
C SER A 157 0.98 -4.89 24.72
N LEU A 158 0.29 -4.16 23.84
CA LEU A 158 -1.15 -3.89 23.96
C LEU A 158 -1.99 -5.17 23.89
N THR A 159 -1.62 -6.09 23.01
CA THR A 159 -2.28 -7.41 22.90
C THR A 159 -2.07 -8.24 24.17
N THR A 160 -0.85 -8.21 24.73
CA THR A 160 -0.54 -8.91 25.98
C THR A 160 -1.37 -8.35 27.13
N GLU A 161 -1.53 -7.03 27.20
CA GLU A 161 -2.36 -6.38 28.21
C GLU A 161 -3.83 -6.79 28.08
N ALA A 162 -4.40 -6.73 26.88
CA ALA A 162 -5.78 -7.13 26.62
C ALA A 162 -6.04 -8.60 26.98
N ALA A 163 -5.08 -9.49 26.69
CA ALA A 163 -5.21 -10.92 26.96
C ALA A 163 -5.23 -11.27 28.46
N LYS A 164 -4.77 -10.38 29.36
CA LYS A 164 -4.81 -10.63 30.82
C LYS A 164 -6.23 -10.82 31.35
N ASP A 165 -7.20 -10.16 30.73
CA ASP A 165 -8.61 -10.25 31.12
C ASP A 165 -9.28 -11.56 30.68
N HIS A 166 -8.62 -12.34 29.81
CA HIS A 166 -9.19 -13.55 29.19
C HIS A 166 -8.29 -14.78 29.38
N PRO A 167 -8.10 -15.26 30.63
CA PRO A 167 -7.28 -16.42 30.89
C PRO A 167 -7.82 -17.66 30.16
N GLY A 168 -7.03 -18.20 29.24
CA GLY A 168 -7.40 -19.36 28.40
C GLY A 168 -7.55 -19.04 26.92
N ILE A 169 -7.52 -17.76 26.54
CA ILE A 169 -7.46 -17.35 25.13
C ILE A 169 -6.00 -17.31 24.67
N THR A 170 -5.71 -18.03 23.59
CA THR A 170 -4.41 -17.95 22.94
C THR A 170 -4.39 -16.81 21.94
N TYR A 171 -3.23 -16.19 21.70
CA TYR A 171 -3.14 -15.13 20.70
C TYR A 171 -1.83 -15.16 19.91
N LEU A 172 -1.89 -14.57 18.71
CA LEU A 172 -0.77 -14.42 17.79
C LEU A 172 -0.77 -13.00 17.24
N VAL A 173 0.39 -12.32 17.27
CA VAL A 173 0.61 -11.11 16.48
C VAL A 173 1.31 -11.51 15.18
N THR A 174 0.72 -11.20 14.02
CA THR A 174 1.30 -11.58 12.72
C THR A 174 2.41 -10.62 12.30
N ALA A 175 3.11 -10.96 11.21
CA ALA A 175 3.87 -9.96 10.47
C ALA A 175 2.91 -8.89 9.89
N PRO A 176 3.39 -7.65 9.68
CA PRO A 176 2.67 -6.66 8.87
C PRO A 176 2.64 -7.10 7.39
N LEU A 177 2.00 -6.32 6.52
CA LEU A 177 1.90 -6.64 5.09
C LEU A 177 3.28 -6.84 4.44
N GLY A 178 4.24 -5.97 4.77
CA GLY A 178 5.61 -6.08 4.29
C GLY A 178 5.75 -5.95 2.78
N LEU A 179 6.90 -6.36 2.24
CA LEU A 179 7.10 -6.46 0.80
C LEU A 179 6.39 -7.70 0.26
N HIS A 180 5.44 -7.50 -0.64
CA HIS A 180 4.67 -8.58 -1.25
C HIS A 180 4.38 -8.26 -2.73
N GLU A 181 4.47 -9.23 -3.63
CA GLU A 181 4.28 -9.03 -5.07
C GLU A 181 2.92 -8.40 -5.40
N LYS A 182 1.84 -8.87 -4.74
CA LYS A 182 0.51 -8.23 -4.84
C LYS A 182 0.46 -6.74 -4.49
N LEU A 183 1.34 -6.23 -3.64
CA LEU A 183 1.40 -4.79 -3.38
C LEU A 183 2.04 -4.04 -4.54
N VAL A 184 2.96 -4.67 -5.28
CA VAL A 184 3.49 -4.12 -6.54
C VAL A 184 2.34 -3.98 -7.55
N ASP A 185 1.49 -5.00 -7.66
CA ASP A 185 0.32 -4.96 -8.55
C ASP A 185 -0.62 -3.81 -8.18
N VAL A 186 -1.02 -3.70 -6.90
CA VAL A 186 -1.91 -2.63 -6.41
C VAL A 186 -1.32 -1.23 -6.67
N VAL A 187 -0.02 -1.06 -6.45
CA VAL A 187 0.66 0.23 -6.72
C VAL A 187 0.65 0.54 -8.22
N ASN A 188 1.00 -0.44 -9.07
CA ASN A 188 1.03 -0.25 -10.52
C ASN A 188 -0.37 0.01 -11.10
N GLU A 189 -1.39 -0.70 -10.60
CA GLU A 189 -2.80 -0.45 -10.97
C GLU A 189 -3.21 0.98 -10.62
N ARG A 190 -2.86 1.46 -9.41
CA ARG A 190 -3.18 2.83 -9.00
C ARG A 190 -2.48 3.87 -9.85
N ILE A 191 -1.20 3.68 -10.16
CA ILE A 191 -0.43 4.57 -11.05
C ILE A 191 -1.06 4.59 -12.44
N SER A 192 -1.31 3.42 -13.02
CA SER A 192 -1.86 3.28 -14.37
C SER A 192 -3.22 3.97 -14.47
N TYR A 193 -4.11 3.75 -13.48
CA TYR A 193 -5.42 4.40 -13.44
C TYR A 193 -5.29 5.94 -13.38
N CYS A 194 -4.44 6.47 -12.50
CA CYS A 194 -4.23 7.92 -12.41
C CYS A 194 -3.65 8.52 -13.70
N LEU A 195 -2.78 7.80 -14.40
CA LEU A 195 -2.25 8.23 -15.70
C LEU A 195 -3.33 8.24 -16.79
N SER A 196 -4.17 7.21 -16.86
CA SER A 196 -5.32 7.19 -17.77
C SER A 196 -6.31 8.32 -17.50
N HIS A 197 -6.57 8.63 -16.21
CA HIS A 197 -7.39 9.79 -15.86
C HIS A 197 -6.80 11.11 -16.39
N VAL A 198 -5.50 11.33 -16.15
CA VAL A 198 -4.80 12.53 -16.64
C VAL A 198 -4.76 12.59 -18.17
N ALA A 199 -4.78 11.45 -18.87
CA ALA A 199 -4.90 11.37 -20.32
C ALA A 199 -6.33 11.64 -20.84
N GLY A 200 -7.33 11.73 -19.96
CA GLY A 200 -8.74 11.92 -20.31
C GLY A 200 -9.45 10.64 -20.74
N GLU A 201 -8.91 9.48 -20.37
CA GLU A 201 -9.44 8.16 -20.73
C GLU A 201 -10.32 7.55 -19.64
N GLU A 202 -10.17 8.01 -18.39
CA GLU A 202 -10.87 7.50 -17.20
C GLU A 202 -11.32 8.65 -16.29
N ASP A 203 -12.31 8.41 -15.44
CA ASP A 203 -12.71 9.32 -14.38
C ASP A 203 -11.66 9.38 -13.24
N GLU A 204 -11.83 10.27 -12.26
CA GLU A 204 -10.95 10.28 -11.08
C GLU A 204 -11.05 8.95 -10.33
N CYS A 205 -9.92 8.35 -9.96
CA CYS A 205 -9.95 7.11 -9.20
C CYS A 205 -10.63 7.31 -7.83
N SER A 206 -11.21 6.24 -7.27
CA SER A 206 -11.97 6.30 -6.02
C SER A 206 -11.23 6.95 -4.83
N VAL A 207 -9.90 6.90 -4.80
CA VAL A 207 -9.08 7.51 -3.75
C VAL A 207 -8.84 9.00 -3.99
N CYS A 208 -8.77 9.42 -5.25
CA CYS A 208 -8.52 10.82 -5.62
C CYS A 208 -9.80 11.63 -5.86
N ALA A 209 -10.94 10.96 -6.05
CA ALA A 209 -12.23 11.57 -6.33
C ALA A 209 -12.53 12.76 -5.40
N GLY A 210 -12.68 13.96 -5.97
CA GLY A 210 -13.03 15.18 -5.24
C GLY A 210 -11.89 15.81 -4.45
N THR A 211 -10.67 15.25 -4.51
CA THR A 211 -9.49 15.80 -3.82
C THR A 211 -8.69 16.79 -4.67
N GLY A 212 -8.90 16.78 -5.99
CA GLY A 212 -8.11 17.52 -6.97
C GLY A 212 -6.64 17.08 -7.03
N LYS A 213 -6.32 15.87 -6.54
CA LYS A 213 -4.95 15.32 -6.51
C LYS A 213 -4.58 14.45 -7.70
N CYS A 214 -5.57 13.97 -8.47
CA CYS A 214 -5.32 13.15 -9.66
C CYS A 214 -4.88 14.02 -10.85
N ARG A 215 -3.75 14.71 -10.74
CA ARG A 215 -3.29 15.66 -11.76
C ARG A 215 -1.77 15.74 -11.86
N LEU A 216 -1.28 16.32 -12.95
CA LEU A 216 0.11 16.71 -13.09
C LEU A 216 0.38 18.01 -12.31
N TYR A 217 1.58 18.11 -11.76
CA TYR A 217 2.10 19.30 -11.10
C TYR A 217 3.35 19.76 -11.85
N ASN A 218 3.46 21.07 -12.07
CA ASN A 218 4.60 21.71 -12.75
C ASN A 218 5.25 22.73 -11.81
#